data_AF-A0A925VTP6-F1
#
_entry.id   AF-A0A925VTP6-F1
#
_cell.length_a   1.000
_cell.length_b   1.000
_cell.length_c   1.000
_cell.angle_alpha   90.00
_cell.angle_beta   90.00
_cell.angle_gamma   90.00
#
_symmetry.space_group_name_H-M   'P 1'
#
loop_
_entity.id
_entity.type
_entity.pdbx_description
1 polymer ?
#
loop_
_entity_poly.entity_id
_entity_poly.type
_entity_poly.pdbx_seq_one_letter_code
_entity_poly.pdbx_strand_id
1 'polypeptide(L)'
;RYRPVFAAPKVAPVAAAPVRTAVPPTNHVNPQMEQRLRDQAYTNQNVKYAQGYRILAYVGLERDKAMAIRREIISRYPDETDYLTFKQPVFRLYVGDYLTRLEAEQAVLRIRQFAPRAELEAAQVLLNKAAY
;
A
#
# COMPACT_ATOMS: atom_id res chain seq x y z
N ARG A 1 -57.54 -17.98 -41.08
CA ARG A 1 -56.24 -18.21 -40.39
C ARG A 1 -56.54 -18.78 -39.01
N TYR A 2 -56.30 -20.08 -38.80
CA TYR A 2 -56.53 -20.76 -37.52
C TYR A 2 -55.19 -20.83 -36.78
N ARG A 3 -55.14 -20.33 -35.54
CA ARG A 3 -53.92 -20.35 -34.71
C ARG A 3 -54.19 -21.26 -33.51
N PRO A 4 -53.51 -22.40 -33.38
CA PRO A 4 -53.72 -23.29 -32.23
C PRO A 4 -53.18 -22.62 -30.97
N VAL A 5 -53.97 -22.68 -29.90
CA VAL A 5 -53.57 -22.25 -28.56
C VAL A 5 -53.08 -23.49 -27.81
N PHE A 6 -51.81 -23.49 -27.40
CA PHE A 6 -51.29 -24.55 -26.53
C PHE A 6 -51.69 -24.24 -25.08
N ALA A 7 -52.39 -25.17 -24.43
CA ALA A 7 -52.60 -25.11 -23.00
C ALA A 7 -51.25 -25.32 -22.30
N ALA A 8 -50.85 -24.36 -21.46
CA ALA A 8 -49.67 -24.52 -20.62
C ALA A 8 -49.89 -25.72 -19.67
N PRO A 9 -48.86 -26.55 -19.42
CA PRO A 9 -49.00 -27.70 -18.54
C PRO A 9 -49.36 -27.21 -17.15
N LYS A 10 -50.41 -27.80 -16.58
CA LYS A 10 -50.81 -27.57 -15.19
C LYS A 10 -49.62 -27.91 -14.31
N VAL A 11 -49.04 -26.88 -13.67
CA VAL A 11 -47.94 -27.06 -12.72
C VAL A 11 -48.51 -27.89 -11.56
N ALA A 12 -48.16 -29.17 -11.53
CA ALA A 12 -48.41 -30.01 -10.36
C ALA A 12 -47.66 -29.37 -9.19
N PRO A 13 -48.24 -29.30 -7.98
CA PRO A 13 -47.50 -28.82 -6.83
C PRO A 13 -46.31 -29.76 -6.62
N VAL A 14 -45.11 -29.24 -6.86
CA VAL A 14 -43.88 -29.96 -6.54
C VAL A 14 -43.91 -30.14 -5.04
N ALA A 15 -44.17 -31.36 -4.58
CA ALA A 15 -44.09 -31.72 -3.18
C ALA A 15 -42.73 -31.25 -2.68
N ALA A 16 -42.74 -30.38 -1.66
CA ALA A 16 -41.53 -29.85 -1.05
C ALA A 16 -40.64 -31.03 -0.66
N ALA A 17 -39.49 -31.16 -1.33
CA ALA A 17 -38.49 -32.12 -0.95
C ALA A 17 -38.17 -31.91 0.54
N PRO A 18 -38.07 -32.97 1.35
CA PRO A 18 -37.80 -32.81 2.77
C PRO A 18 -36.49 -32.05 2.91
N VAL A 19 -36.59 -30.85 3.51
CA VAL A 19 -35.45 -30.02 3.86
C VAL A 19 -34.57 -30.88 4.75
N ARG A 20 -33.48 -31.42 4.19
CA ARG A 20 -32.48 -32.12 4.98
C ARG A 20 -32.03 -31.12 6.04
N THR A 21 -32.36 -31.38 7.30
CA THR A 21 -31.87 -30.59 8.42
C THR A 21 -30.36 -30.62 8.35
N ALA A 22 -29.76 -29.51 7.92
CA ALA A 22 -28.32 -29.36 7.92
C ALA A 22 -27.88 -29.50 9.37
N VAL A 23 -27.26 -30.64 9.71
CA VAL A 23 -26.68 -30.85 11.03
C VAL A 23 -25.57 -29.81 11.16
N PRO A 24 -25.70 -28.82 12.06
CA PRO A 24 -24.67 -27.81 12.21
C PRO A 24 -23.39 -28.51 12.72
N PRO A 25 -22.21 -28.20 12.16
CA PRO A 25 -20.96 -28.80 12.62
C PRO A 25 -20.72 -28.44 14.09
N THR A 26 -20.80 -29.41 15.00
CA THR A 26 -20.72 -29.19 16.47
C THR A 26 -19.33 -28.78 16.95
N ASN A 27 -18.26 -29.10 16.20
CA ASN A 27 -16.87 -28.76 16.56
C ASN A 27 -16.30 -27.68 15.63
N HIS A 28 -16.95 -26.52 15.52
CA HIS A 28 -16.41 -25.39 14.77
C HIS A 28 -15.42 -24.60 15.63
N VAL A 29 -14.17 -24.49 15.16
CA VAL A 29 -13.10 -23.72 15.83
C VAL A 29 -13.19 -22.20 15.53
N ASN A 30 -14.34 -21.73 15.02
CA ASN A 30 -14.61 -20.33 14.70
C ASN A 30 -14.18 -19.34 15.80
N PRO A 31 -14.49 -19.53 17.10
CA PRO A 31 -14.10 -18.56 18.12
C PRO A 31 -12.57 -18.44 18.27
N GLN A 32 -11.84 -19.55 18.12
CA GLN A 32 -10.38 -19.54 18.17
C GLN A 32 -9.79 -18.89 16.91
N MET A 33 -10.37 -19.15 15.74
CA MET A 33 -9.97 -18.51 14.48
C MET A 33 -10.19 -16.99 14.52
N GLU A 34 -11.34 -16.54 15.03
CA GLU A 34 -11.64 -15.11 15.21
C GLU A 34 -10.70 -14.44 16.20
N GLN A 35 -10.34 -15.13 17.29
CA GLN A 35 -9.34 -14.63 18.23
C GLN A 35 -7.97 -14.47 17.55
N ARG A 36 -7.51 -15.49 16.82
CA ARG A 36 -6.24 -15.42 16.08
C ARG A 36 -6.24 -14.31 15.02
N LEU A 37 -7.36 -14.11 14.33
CA LEU A 37 -7.49 -13.05 13.32
C LEU A 37 -7.44 -11.67 13.98
N ARG A 38 -8.09 -11.48 15.13
CA ARG A 38 -8.03 -10.23 15.90
C ARG A 38 -6.61 -9.95 16.40
N ASP A 39 -5.93 -10.96 16.93
CA ASP A 39 -4.55 -10.81 17.41
C ASP A 39 -3.61 -10.44 16.25
N GLN A 40 -3.74 -11.11 15.10
CA GLN A 40 -2.96 -10.80 13.89
C GLN A 40 -3.26 -9.40 13.36
N ALA A 41 -4.54 -9.01 13.30
CA ALA A 41 -4.93 -7.67 12.87
C ALA A 41 -4.35 -6.60 13.80
N TYR A 42 -4.38 -6.83 15.12
CA TYR A 42 -3.80 -5.92 16.12
C TYR A 42 -2.28 -5.78 15.95
N THR A 43 -1.56 -6.88 15.73
CA THR A 43 -0.11 -6.82 15.46
C THR A 43 0.20 -6.11 14.15
N ASN A 44 -0.62 -6.31 13.11
CA ASN A 44 -0.43 -5.68 11.80
C ASN A 44 -0.69 -4.17 11.84
N GLN A 45 -1.66 -3.71 12.63
CA GLN A 45 -1.92 -2.28 12.84
C GLN A 45 -0.73 -1.54 13.47
N ASN A 46 0.12 -2.24 14.22
CA ASN A 46 1.26 -1.65 14.89
C ASN A 46 2.53 -1.61 14.01
N VAL A 47 2.48 -2.13 12.78
CA VAL A 47 3.61 -2.11 11.84
C VAL A 47 3.73 -0.70 11.25
N LYS A 48 4.59 0.11 11.87
CA LYS A 48 4.86 1.49 11.44
C LYS A 48 5.87 1.60 10.30
N TYR A 49 6.73 0.59 10.16
CA TYR A 49 7.86 0.59 9.24
C TYR A 49 7.81 -0.65 8.36
N ALA A 50 8.11 -0.47 7.08
CA ALA A 50 8.37 -1.56 6.15
C ALA A 50 9.75 -1.41 5.52
N GLN A 51 10.27 -2.52 5.02
CA GLN A 51 11.44 -2.50 4.15
C GLN A 51 11.02 -1.86 2.82
N GLY A 52 11.72 -0.82 2.42
CA GLY A 52 11.45 -0.10 1.18
C GLY A 52 12.68 0.63 0.69
N TYR A 53 12.45 1.73 0.00
CA TYR A 53 13.46 2.49 -0.72
C TYR A 53 13.24 3.98 -0.52
N ARG A 54 14.35 4.69 -0.39
CA ARG A 54 14.39 6.16 -0.36
C ARG A 54 15.34 6.65 -1.42
N ILE A 55 15.10 7.84 -1.93
CA ILE A 55 15.96 8.43 -2.96
C ILE A 55 16.94 9.37 -2.29
N LEU A 56 18.23 9.06 -2.38
CA LEU A 56 19.30 9.96 -1.98
C LEU A 56 19.46 11.01 -3.08
N ALA A 57 18.87 12.19 -2.88
CA ALA A 57 18.92 13.29 -3.85
C ALA A 57 20.24 14.08 -3.79
N TYR A 58 20.82 14.24 -2.60
CA TYR A 58 22.08 14.97 -2.44
C TYR A 58 22.95 14.36 -1.35
N VAL A 59 24.24 14.30 -1.63
CA VAL A 59 25.29 13.98 -0.66
C VAL A 59 26.46 14.95 -0.85
N GLY A 60 26.85 15.68 0.21
CA GLY A 60 27.95 16.65 0.12
C GLY A 60 28.20 17.43 1.40
N LEU A 61 29.26 18.26 1.40
CA LEU A 61 29.67 19.05 2.58
C LEU A 61 28.90 20.38 2.69
N GLU A 62 28.36 20.87 1.58
CA GLU A 62 27.75 22.19 1.50
C GLU A 62 26.26 22.12 1.85
N ARG A 63 25.91 22.69 3.02
CA ARG A 63 24.52 22.79 3.48
C ARG A 63 23.63 23.58 2.52
N ASP A 64 24.16 24.66 1.95
CA ASP A 64 23.36 25.58 1.13
C ASP A 64 22.94 24.92 -0.19
N LYS A 65 23.80 24.09 -0.79
CA LYS A 65 23.45 23.27 -1.94
C LYS A 65 22.36 22.24 -1.61
N ALA A 66 22.47 21.56 -0.48
CA ALA A 66 21.44 20.62 -0.03
C ALA A 66 20.07 21.31 0.16
N MET A 67 20.07 22.52 0.75
CA MET A 67 18.86 23.30 0.95
C MET A 67 18.27 23.86 -0.35
N ALA A 68 19.09 24.25 -1.32
CA ALA A 68 18.62 24.70 -2.63
C ALA A 68 17.89 23.57 -3.37
N ILE A 69 18.52 22.38 -3.45
CA ILE A 69 17.92 21.19 -4.07
C ILE A 69 16.63 20.80 -3.35
N ARG A 70 16.63 20.80 -2.01
CA ARG A 70 15.45 20.52 -1.19
C ARG A 70 14.27 21.43 -1.58
N ARG A 71 14.49 22.74 -1.68
CA ARG A 71 13.44 23.70 -2.05
C ARG A 71 12.87 23.43 -3.44
N GLU A 72 13.73 23.11 -4.39
CA GLU A 72 13.31 22.79 -5.76
C GLU A 72 12.44 21.52 -5.80
N ILE A 73 12.82 20.49 -5.05
CA ILE A 73 12.07 19.24 -4.94
C ILE A 73 10.72 19.48 -4.27
N ILE A 74 10.68 20.15 -3.12
CA ILE A 74 9.43 20.44 -2.39
C ILE A 74 8.49 21.31 -3.24
N SER A 75 9.03 22.26 -4.01
CA SER A 75 8.23 23.09 -4.92
C SER A 75 7.56 22.30 -6.04
N ARG A 76 8.18 21.19 -6.48
CA ARG A 76 7.67 20.35 -7.59
C ARG A 76 6.81 19.18 -7.09
N TYR A 77 7.16 18.65 -5.92
CA TYR A 77 6.58 17.45 -5.33
C TYR A 77 6.28 17.71 -3.84
N PRO A 78 5.25 18.51 -3.53
CA PRO A 78 4.87 18.80 -2.15
C PRO A 78 4.34 17.56 -1.41
N ASP A 79 3.86 16.56 -2.15
CA ASP A 79 3.33 15.31 -1.59
C ASP A 79 4.42 14.34 -1.14
N GLU A 80 5.68 14.62 -1.45
CA GLU A 80 6.81 13.74 -1.19
C GLU A 80 7.48 14.13 0.13
N THR A 81 7.73 13.14 0.99
CA THR A 81 8.38 13.35 2.27
C THR A 81 9.86 13.67 2.06
N ASP A 82 10.39 14.66 2.78
CA ASP A 82 11.79 15.04 2.71
C ASP A 82 12.51 14.77 4.05
N TYR A 83 13.71 14.21 3.98
CA TYR A 83 14.51 13.92 5.16
C TYR A 83 15.94 14.41 4.95
N LEU A 84 16.27 15.54 5.58
CA LEU A 84 17.64 16.05 5.62
C LEU A 84 18.35 15.52 6.87
N THR A 85 19.36 14.68 6.68
CA THR A 85 20.21 14.17 7.76
C THR A 85 21.61 14.76 7.65
N PHE A 86 22.15 15.22 8.77
CA PHE A 86 23.55 15.65 8.86
C PHE A 86 24.36 14.62 9.64
N LYS A 87 25.32 13.98 8.97
CA LYS A 87 26.31 13.09 9.58
C LYS A 87 27.68 13.67 9.29
N GLN A 88 28.28 14.35 10.26
CA GLN A 88 29.54 15.07 10.08
C GLN A 88 30.57 14.23 9.29
N PRO A 89 31.17 14.77 8.22
CA PRO A 89 31.07 16.14 7.67
C PRO A 89 30.02 16.33 6.55
N VAL A 90 29.12 15.37 6.34
CA VAL A 90 28.29 15.24 5.13
C VAL A 90 26.80 15.46 5.42
N PHE A 91 26.15 16.24 4.55
CA PHE A 91 24.71 16.36 4.46
C PHE A 91 24.15 15.32 3.48
N ARG A 92 23.12 14.61 3.91
CA ARG A 92 22.36 13.66 3.09
C ARG A 92 20.92 14.12 3.01
N LEU A 93 20.41 14.30 1.79
CA LEU A 93 19.02 14.60 1.53
C LEU A 93 18.35 13.36 0.95
N TYR A 94 17.42 12.78 1.71
CA TYR A 94 16.54 11.72 1.25
C TYR A 94 15.18 12.28 0.88
N VAL A 95 14.57 11.67 -0.12
CA VAL A 95 13.27 12.06 -0.65
C VAL A 95 12.42 10.82 -0.89
N GLY A 96 11.17 10.91 -0.45
CA GLY A 96 10.16 9.90 -0.64
C GLY A 96 10.31 8.68 0.24
N ASP A 97 9.23 7.91 0.29
CA ASP A 97 9.10 6.63 0.97
C ASP A 97 8.43 5.66 -0.01
N TYR A 98 9.22 4.79 -0.64
CA TYR A 98 8.74 3.86 -1.66
C TYR A 98 8.76 2.43 -1.12
N LEU A 99 7.71 1.67 -1.37
CA LEU A 99 7.64 0.25 -0.98
C LEU A 99 8.28 -0.64 -2.03
N THR A 100 8.02 -0.34 -3.30
CA THR A 100 8.52 -1.14 -4.41
C THR A 100 9.71 -0.48 -5.08
N ARG A 101 10.65 -1.30 -5.56
CA ARG A 101 11.81 -0.84 -6.32
C ARG A 101 11.39 -0.14 -7.63
N LEU A 102 10.33 -0.63 -8.28
CA LEU A 102 9.82 -0.07 -9.53
C LEU A 102 9.36 1.39 -9.35
N GLU A 103 8.55 1.66 -8.31
CA GLU A 103 8.09 3.02 -8.00
C GLU A 103 9.26 3.94 -7.66
N ALA A 104 10.21 3.42 -6.88
CA ALA A 104 11.41 4.16 -6.50
C ALA A 104 12.25 4.52 -7.75
N GLU A 105 12.47 3.59 -8.68
CA GLU A 105 13.20 3.85 -9.92
C GLU A 105 12.51 4.91 -10.79
N GLN A 106 11.18 4.86 -10.91
CA GLN A 106 10.41 5.89 -11.62
C GLN A 106 10.55 7.26 -10.97
N ALA A 107 10.54 7.33 -9.64
CA ALA A 107 10.77 8.57 -8.90
C ALA A 107 12.21 9.08 -9.03
N VAL A 108 13.22 8.20 -9.07
CA VAL A 108 14.61 8.59 -9.33
C VAL A 108 14.73 9.28 -10.68
N LEU A 109 14.10 8.74 -11.73
CA LEU A 109 14.11 9.37 -13.06
C LEU A 109 13.51 10.79 -13.03
N ARG A 110 12.45 10.99 -12.24
CA ARG A 110 11.82 12.30 -12.03
C ARG A 110 12.68 13.24 -11.19
N ILE A 111 13.49 12.75 -10.26
CA ILE A 111 14.34 13.61 -9.42
C ILE A 111 15.67 13.93 -10.11
N ARG A 112 16.14 13.06 -11.01
CA ARG A 112 17.41 13.22 -11.74
C ARG A 112 17.52 14.49 -12.58
N GLN A 113 16.40 15.05 -13.01
CA GLN A 113 16.36 16.36 -13.70
C GLN A 113 16.86 17.53 -12.82
N PHE A 114 16.71 17.43 -11.49
CA PHE A 114 17.14 18.45 -10.53
C PHE A 114 18.39 18.03 -9.76
N ALA A 115 18.52 16.73 -9.51
CA ALA A 115 19.63 16.12 -8.79
C ALA A 115 20.29 15.04 -9.66
N PRO A 116 21.30 15.38 -10.47
CA PRO A 116 21.91 14.42 -11.40
C PRO A 116 22.62 13.25 -10.70
N ARG A 117 22.95 13.40 -9.41
CA ARG A 117 23.55 12.36 -8.56
C ARG A 117 22.53 11.59 -7.72
N ALA A 118 21.24 11.67 -8.06
CA ALA A 118 20.21 10.96 -7.32
C ALA A 118 20.38 9.44 -7.44
N GLU A 119 20.45 8.76 -6.30
CA GLU A 119 20.62 7.31 -6.17
C GLU A 119 19.51 6.70 -5.31
N LEU A 120 19.23 5.41 -5.55
CA LEU A 120 18.26 4.64 -4.81
C LEU A 120 18.95 3.94 -3.64
N GLU A 121 18.50 4.20 -2.40
CA GLU A 121 19.02 3.59 -1.19
C GLU A 121 17.93 2.73 -0.53
N ALA A 122 18.23 1.48 -0.19
CA ALA A 122 17.32 0.63 0.56
C ALA A 122 17.25 1.13 2.02
N ALA A 123 16.05 1.44 2.49
CA ALA A 123 15.83 2.02 3.81
C ALA A 123 14.49 1.56 4.39
N GLN A 124 14.35 1.67 5.72
CA GLN A 124 13.06 1.49 6.35
C GLN A 124 12.18 2.71 6.10
N VAL A 125 11.03 2.49 5.46
CA VAL A 125 10.06 3.51 5.07
C VAL A 125 8.84 3.44 5.98
N LEU A 126 8.21 4.59 6.19
CA LEU A 126 6.99 4.69 7.00
C LEU A 126 5.78 4.27 6.17
N LEU A 127 4.99 3.31 6.68
CA LEU A 127 3.82 2.79 5.96
C LEU A 127 2.64 3.77 5.97
N ASN A 128 2.55 4.58 7.03
CA ASN A 128 1.43 5.48 7.26
C ASN A 128 1.76 6.88 6.71
N LYS A 129 1.51 7.09 5.42
CA LYS A 129 1.37 8.43 4.83
C LYS A 129 0.04 9.03 5.33
N ALA A 130 -0.02 9.40 6.60
CA ALA A 130 -1.07 10.30 7.06
C ALA A 130 -0.74 11.66 6.45
N ALA A 131 -1.38 11.98 5.32
CA ALA A 131 -1.40 13.34 4.81
C ALA A 131 -1.83 14.26 5.95
N TYR A 132 -0.93 15.13 6.37
CA TYR A 132 -1.20 16.20 7.33
C TYR A 132 -1.85 17.37 6.62
#